data_AF-A0A534XXZ0-F1
#
_entry.id   AF-A0A534XXZ0-F1
#
_cell.length_a   1.000
_cell.length_b   1.000
_cell.length_c   1.000
_cell.angle_alpha   90.00
_cell.angle_beta   90.00
_cell.angle_gamma   90.00
#
_symmetry.space_group_name_H-M   'P 1'
#
loop_
_entity.id
_entity.type
_entity.pdbx_description
1 polymer ?
#
loop_
_entity_poly.entity_id
_entity_poly.type
_entity_poly.pdbx_seq_one_letter_code
_entity_poly.pdbx_strand_id
1 'polypeptide(L)' 'GAALPGPHGLEGLRRAVQRSKVPVVAIGGLGIDSARQVAAAGARCIAAIAHLCNAPDPEAATRAMAEAFKR' A
#
# COMPACT_ATOMS: atom_id res chain seq x y z
N GLY A 1 22.52 -16.17 8.74
CA GLY A 1 21.49 -15.31 9.38
C GLY A 1 20.13 -15.87 9.03
N ALA A 2 19.17 -15.88 9.96
CA ALA A 2 17.85 -16.42 9.70
C ALA A 2 17.14 -15.65 8.56
N ALA A 3 16.44 -16.37 7.68
CA ALA A 3 15.63 -15.76 6.63
C ALA A 3 14.46 -14.97 7.24
N LEU A 4 14.11 -13.84 6.62
CA LEU A 4 12.92 -13.10 7.01
C LEU A 4 11.66 -13.90 6.67
N PRO A 5 10.58 -13.77 7.46
CA PRO A 5 9.30 -14.36 7.12
C PRO A 5 8.76 -13.77 5.81
N GLY A 6 7.88 -14.51 5.14
CA GLY A 6 7.21 -14.06 3.93
C GLY A 6 6.31 -12.83 4.16
N PRO A 7 5.95 -12.09 3.10
CA PRO A 7 5.10 -10.92 3.20
C PRO A 7 3.69 -11.28 3.69
N HIS A 8 3.08 -10.38 4.47
CA HIS A 8 1.73 -10.55 5.02
C HIS A 8 0.62 -10.48 3.96
N GLY A 9 0.89 -9.84 2.82
CA GLY A 9 -0.08 -9.65 1.74
C GLY A 9 -1.33 -8.85 2.16
N LEU A 10 -2.32 -8.83 1.26
CA LEU A 10 -3.58 -8.10 1.48
C LEU A 10 -4.41 -8.66 2.64
N GLU A 11 -4.34 -9.97 2.87
CA GLU A 11 -5.09 -10.59 3.96
C GLU A 11 -4.53 -10.20 5.32
N GLY A 12 -3.20 -10.17 5.47
CA GLY A 12 -2.58 -9.62 6.67
C GLY A 12 -2.92 -8.15 6.89
N LEU A 13 -2.99 -7.35 5.80
CA LEU A 13 -3.44 -5.96 5.87
C LEU A 13 -4.89 -5.86 6.39
N ARG A 14 -5.83 -6.66 5.86
CA ARG A 14 -7.23 -6.67 6.35
C ARG A 14 -7.31 -7.00 7.84
N ARG A 15 -6.55 -8.00 8.28
CA ARG A 15 -6.47 -8.37 9.70
C ARG A 15 -5.91 -7.25 10.56
N ALA A 16 -4.89 -6.53 10.08
CA ALA A 16 -4.33 -5.38 10.78
C ALA A 16 -5.36 -4.25 10.90
N VAL A 17 -6.07 -3.93 9.80
CA VAL A 17 -7.14 -2.92 9.81
C VAL A 17 -8.24 -3.27 10.79
N GLN A 18 -8.74 -4.52 10.78
CA GLN A 18 -9.81 -4.96 11.66
C GLN A 18 -9.44 -4.93 13.15
N ARG A 19 -8.17 -5.16 13.48
CA ARG A 19 -7.69 -5.21 14.87
C ARG A 19 -7.21 -3.87 15.41
N SER A 20 -6.87 -2.92 14.53
CA SER A 20 -6.28 -1.66 14.93
C SER A 20 -7.32 -0.69 15.49
N LYS A 21 -6.98 -0.03 16.59
CA LYS A 21 -7.75 1.08 17.15
C LYS A 21 -7.38 2.45 16.54
N VAL A 22 -6.35 2.47 15.69
CA VAL A 22 -5.82 3.67 15.04
C VAL A 22 -5.72 3.46 13.52
N PRO A 23 -5.61 4.53 12.70
CA PRO A 23 -5.48 4.38 11.27
C PRO A 23 -4.29 3.52 10.84
N VAL A 24 -4.50 2.63 9.88
CA VAL A 24 -3.45 1.75 9.33
C VAL A 24 -2.97 2.28 8.00
N VAL A 25 -1.64 2.36 7.82
CA VAL A 25 -0.99 2.72 6.56
C VAL A 25 -0.35 1.48 5.97
N ALA A 26 -0.66 1.16 4.71
CA ALA A 26 -0.06 0.04 4.01
C ALA A 26 1.26 0.45 3.35
N ILE A 27 2.30 -0.39 3.49
CA ILE A 27 3.64 -0.18 2.92
C ILE A 27 4.26 -1.50 2.49
N GLY A 28 5.21 -1.44 1.54
CA GLY A 28 6.05 -2.56 1.11
C GLY A 28 5.71 -3.03 -0.29
N GLY A 29 6.55 -2.67 -1.27
CA GLY A 29 6.39 -3.11 -2.67
C GLY A 29 5.08 -2.66 -3.34
N LEU A 30 4.47 -1.57 -2.88
CA LEU A 30 3.18 -1.10 -3.37
C LEU A 30 3.31 -0.13 -4.55
N GLY A 31 2.26 -0.06 -5.37
CA GLY A 31 2.17 0.79 -6.56
C GLY A 31 0.73 0.90 -7.06
N ILE A 32 0.56 1.38 -8.29
CA ILE A 32 -0.76 1.59 -8.90
C ILE A 32 -1.66 0.34 -8.86
N ASP A 33 -1.11 -0.83 -9.19
CA ASP A 33 -1.88 -2.08 -9.31
C ASP A 33 -2.46 -2.56 -7.98
N SER A 34 -1.78 -2.24 -6.87
CA SER A 34 -2.23 -2.61 -5.52
C SER A 34 -3.05 -1.51 -4.84
N ALA A 35 -3.04 -0.28 -5.34
CA ALA A 35 -3.69 0.87 -4.69
C ALA A 35 -5.19 0.63 -4.43
N ARG A 36 -5.93 0.14 -5.42
CA ARG A 36 -7.37 -0.17 -5.28
C ARG A 36 -7.61 -1.28 -4.26
N GLN A 37 -6.79 -2.32 -4.28
CA GLN A 37 -6.94 -3.46 -3.36
C GLN A 37 -6.61 -3.09 -1.92
N VAL A 38 -5.60 -2.24 -1.72
CA VAL A 38 -5.22 -1.69 -0.42
C VAL A 38 -6.31 -0.76 0.11
N ALA A 39 -6.91 0.08 -0.74
CA ALA A 39 -8.08 0.88 -0.39
C ALA A 39 -9.26 -0.02 -0.01
N ALA A 40 -9.58 -1.06 -0.77
CA ALA A 40 -10.64 -2.01 -0.45
C ALA A 40 -10.36 -2.80 0.86
N ALA A 41 -9.09 -3.03 1.20
CA ALA A 41 -8.70 -3.69 2.45
C ALA A 41 -8.91 -2.84 3.71
N GLY A 42 -9.28 -1.56 3.56
CA GLY A 42 -9.61 -0.68 4.68
C GLY A 42 -8.44 0.16 5.21
N ALA A 43 -7.26 0.12 4.57
CA ALA A 43 -6.13 0.99 4.94
C ALA A 43 -6.51 2.48 4.83
N ARG A 44 -6.06 3.33 5.75
CA ARG A 44 -6.31 4.78 5.69
C ARG A 44 -5.48 5.46 4.61
N CYS A 45 -4.29 4.93 4.35
CA CYS A 45 -3.31 5.47 3.42
C CYS A 45 -2.46 4.34 2.82
N ILE A 46 -1.85 4.62 1.66
CA ILE A 46 -0.86 3.78 0.97
C ILE A 46 0.47 4.55 0.89
N ALA A 47 1.57 3.85 1.19
CA ALA A 47 2.92 4.38 1.12
C ALA A 47 3.75 3.56 0.12
N ALA A 48 4.40 4.24 -0.82
CA ALA A 48 5.27 3.65 -1.82
C ALA A 48 6.58 4.45 -1.94
N ILE A 49 7.70 3.72 -2.05
CA ILE A 49 9.04 4.31 -2.22
C ILE A 49 9.52 4.00 -3.63
N ALA A 50 9.92 2.75 -3.89
CA ALA A 50 10.52 2.36 -5.17
C ALA A 50 9.63 2.69 -6.38
N HIS A 51 8.31 2.49 -6.28
CA HIS A 51 7.39 2.82 -7.37
C HIS A 51 7.38 4.31 -7.73
N LEU A 52 7.49 5.20 -6.74
CA LEU A 52 7.48 6.65 -6.95
C LEU A 52 8.88 7.19 -7.30
N CYS A 53 9.91 6.77 -6.56
CA CYS A 53 11.28 7.25 -6.77
C CYS A 53 11.88 6.80 -8.09
N ASN A 54 11.46 5.65 -8.62
CA ASN A 54 11.93 5.15 -9.92
C ASN A 54 10.98 5.48 -11.08
N ALA A 55 9.89 6.22 -10.82
CA ALA A 55 8.99 6.65 -11.89
C ALA A 55 9.68 7.70 -12.76
N PRO A 56 9.53 7.64 -14.10
CA PRO A 56 9.99 8.72 -14.99
C PRO A 56 9.35 10.08 -14.66
N ASP A 57 8.12 10.04 -14.17
CA ASP A 57 7.37 11.20 -13.66
C ASP A 57 6.74 10.84 -12.31
N PRO A 58 7.40 11.21 -11.19
CA PRO A 58 6.89 10.94 -9.85
C PRO A 58 5.56 11.64 -9.54
N GLU A 59 5.29 12.80 -10.15
CA GLU A 59 4.04 13.52 -9.94
C GLU A 59 2.88 12.76 -10.59
N ALA A 60 3.04 12.37 -11.87
CA ALA A 60 2.04 11.58 -12.58
C ALA A 60 1.79 10.23 -11.91
N ALA A 61 2.85 9.53 -11.46
CA ALA A 61 2.72 8.28 -10.74
C ALA A 61 1.96 8.45 -9.41
N THR A 62 2.29 9.50 -8.65
CA THR A 62 1.61 9.82 -7.38
C THR A 62 0.13 10.12 -7.61
N ARG A 63 -0.19 10.94 -8.63
CA ARG A 63 -1.57 11.29 -8.99
C ARG A 63 -2.37 10.04 -9.36
N ALA A 64 -1.82 9.19 -10.21
CA ALA A 64 -2.47 7.96 -10.63
C ALA A 64 -2.71 7.00 -9.43
N MET A 65 -1.73 6.87 -8.54
CA MET A 65 -1.89 6.09 -7.30
C MET A 65 -2.98 6.66 -6.39
N ALA A 66 -3.00 7.98 -6.21
CA ALA A 66 -4.00 8.67 -5.41
C ALA A 66 -5.42 8.45 -5.97
N GLU A 67 -5.60 8.58 -7.30
CA GLU A 67 -6.87 8.28 -7.97
C GLU A 67 -7.28 6.82 -7.79
N ALA A 68 -6.35 5.87 -7.96
CA ALA A 68 -6.63 4.44 -7.79
C ALA A 68 -6.95 4.06 -6.33
N PHE A 69 -6.46 4.83 -5.36
CA PHE A 69 -6.72 4.64 -3.93
C PHE A 69 -8.04 5.25 -3.46
N LYS A 70 -8.67 6.13 -4.25
CA LYS A 70 -9.99 6.68 -3.90
C LYS A 70 -11.02 5.56 -3.74
N ARG A 71 -11.84 5.69 -2.69
CA ARG A 71 -12.95 4.79 -2.37
C ARG A 71 -14.24 5.36 -2.92
#